data_AF-A0A926BJB9-F1
#
_entry.id   AF-A0A926BJB9-F1
#
_cell.length_a   1.000
_cell.length_b   1.000
_cell.length_c   1.000
_cell.angle_alpha   90.00
_cell.angle_beta   90.00
_cell.angle_gamma   90.00
#
_symmetry.space_group_name_H-M   'P 1'
#
loop_
_entity.id
_entity.type
_entity.pdbx_description
1 polymer ?
#
loop_
_entity_poly.entity_id
_entity_poly.type
_entity_poly.pdbx_seq_one_letter_code
_entity_poly.pdbx_strand_id
1 'polypeptide(L)'
;MTTTVIDTPVNAEAIPELARERINRYLDDAIALEALGVTSLKDMVEEATQPEDAALLQEHLTQTESQKRRLEVRLAELGGTSNKLKDIMNKIGAAATDLLSAGKDAEDKATRNLIQAYAVENTEVATYESLYAAANAVGDTKTAMLAKEIQAEEEAAAKKIFARISPLASVAIRVGIAEGRN
;
A
#
# COMPACT_ATOMS: atom_id res chain seq x y z
N MET A 1 48.33 16.07 -7.27
CA MET A 1 47.05 16.80 -7.17
C MET A 1 46.31 16.25 -5.96
N THR A 2 46.51 16.89 -4.82
CA THR A 2 45.88 16.58 -3.54
C THR A 2 44.56 17.34 -3.46
N THR A 3 43.45 16.64 -3.62
CA THR A 3 42.12 17.20 -3.36
C THR A 3 41.91 17.24 -1.85
N THR A 4 42.00 18.44 -1.28
CA THR A 4 41.63 18.73 0.10
C THR A 4 40.15 18.43 0.29
N VAL A 5 39.84 17.37 1.02
CA VAL A 5 38.50 17.13 1.58
C VAL A 5 38.34 18.15 2.70
N ILE A 6 37.44 19.11 2.51
CA ILE A 6 37.09 20.10 3.53
C ILE A 6 36.22 19.36 4.54
N ASP A 7 36.85 18.90 5.61
CA ASP A 7 36.22 18.39 6.82
C ASP A 7 35.53 19.57 7.54
N THR A 8 34.30 19.87 7.11
CA THR A 8 33.43 20.79 7.84
C THR A 8 32.58 19.93 8.78
N PRO A 9 32.57 20.22 10.09
CA PRO A 9 31.76 19.46 11.02
C PRO A 9 30.29 19.66 10.66
N VAL A 10 29.60 18.57 10.32
CA VAL A 10 28.14 18.56 10.14
C VAL A 10 27.54 18.82 11.51
N ASN A 11 27.29 20.10 11.77
CA ASN A 11 26.37 20.56 12.80
C ASN A 11 25.00 19.92 12.49
N ALA A 12 24.19 19.60 13.50
CA ALA A 12 22.90 18.92 13.35
C ALA A 12 21.85 19.82 12.64
N GLU A 13 22.12 20.16 11.39
CA GLU A 13 21.36 21.07 10.56
C GLU A 13 20.14 20.37 10.00
N ALA A 14 19.01 21.08 10.07
CA ALA A 14 17.72 20.65 9.56
C ALA A 14 17.84 20.02 8.16
N ILE A 15 17.02 18.98 7.91
CA ILE A 15 16.91 18.29 6.62
C ILE A 15 16.93 19.35 5.49
N PRO A 16 17.83 19.26 4.50
CA PRO A 16 17.89 20.22 3.40
C PRO A 16 16.50 20.37 2.74
N GLU A 17 16.10 21.59 2.38
CA GLU A 17 14.72 21.85 1.91
C GLU A 17 14.32 20.94 0.74
N LEU A 18 15.21 20.77 -0.24
CA LEU A 18 14.96 19.86 -1.38
C LEU A 18 14.74 18.39 -0.97
N ALA A 19 15.43 17.94 0.09
CA ALA A 19 15.25 16.59 0.64
C ALA A 19 13.90 16.49 1.36
N ARG A 20 13.54 17.49 2.16
CA ARG A 20 12.24 17.56 2.84
C ARG A 20 11.08 17.59 1.85
N GLU A 21 11.16 18.41 0.80
CA GLU A 21 10.15 18.43 -0.26
C GLU A 21 10.00 17.07 -0.94
N ARG A 22 11.11 16.35 -1.18
CA ARG A 22 11.06 15.01 -1.77
C ARG A 22 10.42 13.99 -0.82
N ILE A 23 10.77 14.02 0.46
CA ILE A 23 10.15 13.14 1.48
C ILE A 23 8.66 13.45 1.60
N ASN A 24 8.26 14.72 1.64
CA ASN A 24 6.86 15.13 1.67
C ASN A 24 6.08 14.60 0.47
N ARG A 25 6.67 14.61 -0.73
CA ARG A 25 6.06 13.99 -1.91
C ARG A 25 5.90 12.47 -1.75
N TYR A 26 6.90 11.75 -1.24
CA TYR A 26 6.78 10.31 -1.04
C TYR A 26 5.74 9.94 0.03
N LEU A 27 5.62 10.75 1.08
CA LEU A 27 4.56 10.61 2.08
C LEU A 27 3.18 10.89 1.48
N ASP A 28 3.02 11.96 0.70
CA ASP A 28 1.77 12.28 0.00
C ASP A 28 1.40 11.15 -0.99
N ASP A 29 2.39 10.58 -1.68
CA ASP A 29 2.20 9.45 -2.57
C ASP A 29 1.71 8.19 -1.81
N ALA A 30 2.32 7.88 -0.67
CA ALA A 30 1.90 6.77 0.20
C ALA A 30 0.50 6.99 0.78
N ILE A 31 0.17 8.20 1.26
CA ILE A 31 -1.17 8.53 1.78
C ILE A 31 -2.25 8.29 0.72
N ALA A 32 -1.95 8.62 -0.54
CA ALA A 32 -2.90 8.41 -1.63
C ALA A 32 -3.06 6.92 -1.98
N LEU A 33 -1.98 6.13 -1.90
CA LEU A 33 -2.02 4.69 -2.07
C LEU A 33 -2.88 4.03 -0.98
N GLU A 34 -2.64 4.38 0.29
CA GLU A 34 -3.43 3.92 1.43
C GLU A 34 -4.92 4.29 1.30
N ALA A 35 -5.24 5.51 0.85
CA ALA A 35 -6.62 5.93 0.65
C ALA A 35 -7.34 5.13 -0.45
N LEU A 36 -6.61 4.77 -1.50
CA LEU A 36 -7.10 3.86 -2.53
C LEU A 36 -7.29 2.45 -1.97
N GLY A 37 -6.35 1.97 -1.14
CA GLY A 37 -6.44 0.72 -0.39
C GLY A 37 -7.71 0.66 0.47
N VAL A 38 -7.97 1.69 1.29
CA VAL A 38 -9.18 1.80 2.12
C VAL A 38 -10.46 1.69 1.29
N THR A 39 -10.52 2.35 0.14
CA THR A 39 -11.69 2.30 -0.74
C THR A 39 -11.87 0.90 -1.32
N SER A 40 -10.79 0.32 -1.86
CA SER A 40 -10.82 -1.01 -2.49
C SER A 40 -11.15 -2.11 -1.48
N LEU A 41 -10.58 -2.04 -0.26
CA LEU A 41 -10.83 -3.03 0.78
C LEU A 41 -12.27 -3.01 1.28
N LYS A 42 -12.93 -1.85 1.34
CA LYS A 42 -14.35 -1.76 1.67
C LYS A 42 -15.21 -2.53 0.67
N ASP A 43 -14.98 -2.29 -0.63
CA ASP A 43 -15.69 -3.01 -1.69
C ASP A 43 -15.40 -4.52 -1.61
N MET A 44 -14.13 -4.91 -1.40
CA MET A 44 -13.74 -6.32 -1.31
C MET A 44 -14.35 -7.03 -0.09
N VAL A 45 -14.52 -6.34 1.05
CA VAL A 45 -15.20 -6.89 2.24
C VAL A 45 -16.68 -7.16 1.95
N GLU A 46 -17.37 -6.22 1.28
CA GLU A 46 -18.78 -6.38 0.91
C GLU A 46 -18.99 -7.49 -0.13
N GLU A 47 -18.02 -7.68 -1.01
CA GLU A 47 -18.06 -8.66 -2.12
C GLU A 47 -17.52 -10.04 -1.75
N ALA A 48 -16.97 -10.21 -0.55
CA ALA A 48 -16.38 -11.47 -0.11
C ALA A 48 -17.44 -12.58 -0.04
N THR A 49 -17.14 -13.74 -0.64
CA THR A 49 -18.05 -14.90 -0.65
C THR A 49 -17.78 -15.87 0.51
N GLN A 50 -16.62 -15.78 1.17
CA GLN A 50 -16.25 -16.61 2.30
C GLN A 50 -16.06 -15.76 3.58
N PRO A 51 -16.59 -16.20 4.74
CA PRO A 51 -16.46 -15.44 5.99
C PRO A 51 -15.02 -15.17 6.42
N GLU A 52 -14.10 -16.12 6.19
CA GLU A 52 -12.70 -15.94 6.55
C GLU A 52 -11.98 -14.91 5.67
N ASP A 53 -12.40 -14.77 4.41
CA ASP A 53 -11.84 -13.77 3.49
C ASP A 53 -12.35 -12.38 3.86
N ALA A 54 -13.65 -12.26 4.19
CA ALA A 54 -14.24 -11.01 4.70
C ALA A 54 -13.55 -10.54 5.99
N ALA A 55 -13.31 -11.46 6.93
CA ALA A 55 -12.66 -11.16 8.20
C ALA A 55 -11.20 -10.69 8.01
N LEU A 56 -10.46 -11.36 7.12
CA LEU A 56 -9.08 -10.99 6.79
C LEU A 56 -9.00 -9.61 6.12
N LEU A 57 -9.87 -9.33 5.15
CA LEU A 57 -9.92 -8.04 4.46
C LEU A 57 -10.36 -6.92 5.40
N GLN A 58 -11.25 -7.20 6.35
CA GLN A 58 -11.69 -6.25 7.37
C GLN A 58 -10.59 -5.94 8.41
N GLU A 59 -9.81 -6.96 8.79
CA GLU A 59 -8.59 -6.77 9.60
C GLU A 59 -7.64 -5.82 8.89
N HIS A 60 -7.36 -6.10 7.61
CA HIS A 60 -6.44 -5.29 6.81
C HIS A 60 -6.95 -3.86 6.60
N LEU A 61 -8.23 -3.68 6.28
CA LEU A 61 -8.86 -2.36 6.18
C LEU A 61 -8.63 -1.49 7.44
N THR A 62 -8.71 -2.11 8.62
CA THR A 62 -8.47 -1.40 9.88
C THR A 62 -6.99 -0.98 10.02
N GLN A 63 -6.08 -1.84 9.54
CA GLN A 63 -4.64 -1.58 9.49
C GLN A 63 -4.32 -0.44 8.52
N THR A 64 -4.83 -0.48 7.28
CA THR A 64 -4.73 0.55 6.23
C THR A 64 -5.23 1.91 6.69
N GLU A 65 -6.39 1.96 7.37
CA GLU A 65 -6.88 3.22 7.95
C GLU A 65 -5.92 3.78 9.02
N SER A 66 -5.23 2.92 9.76
CA SER A 66 -4.22 3.31 10.76
C SER A 66 -2.93 3.81 10.11
N GLN A 67 -2.43 3.10 9.11
CA GLN A 67 -1.24 3.44 8.32
C GLN A 67 -1.39 4.81 7.68
N LYS A 68 -2.52 5.04 6.98
CA LYS A 68 -2.89 6.34 6.43
C LYS A 68 -2.80 7.48 7.46
N ARG A 69 -3.40 7.29 8.64
CA ARG A 69 -3.37 8.32 9.71
C ARG A 69 -1.95 8.59 10.20
N ARG A 70 -1.12 7.56 10.38
CA ARG A 70 0.28 7.71 10.81
C ARG A 70 1.10 8.49 9.78
N LEU A 71 0.88 8.25 8.50
CA LEU A 71 1.52 8.99 7.42
C LEU A 71 1.06 10.45 7.36
N GLU A 72 -0.24 10.71 7.49
CA GLU A 72 -0.79 12.08 7.55
C GLU A 72 -0.19 12.88 8.70
N VAL A 73 -0.07 12.26 9.88
CA VAL A 73 0.62 12.86 11.03
C VAL A 73 2.07 13.16 10.69
N ARG A 74 2.80 12.20 10.10
CA ARG A 74 4.21 12.40 9.75
C ARG A 74 4.42 13.53 8.73
N LEU A 75 3.55 13.61 7.71
CA LEU A 75 3.58 14.66 6.70
C LEU A 75 3.34 16.04 7.33
N ALA A 76 2.36 16.16 8.23
CA ALA A 76 2.06 17.40 8.93
C ALA A 76 3.23 17.87 9.82
N GLU A 77 3.92 16.96 10.49
CA GLU A 77 5.12 17.27 11.30
C GLU A 77 6.29 17.81 10.46
N LEU A 78 6.37 17.43 9.19
CA LEU A 78 7.35 17.95 8.23
C LEU A 78 6.89 19.26 7.55
N GLY A 79 5.76 19.83 7.99
CA GLY A 79 5.18 21.05 7.42
C GLY A 79 4.55 20.85 6.03
N GLY A 80 4.34 19.60 5.61
CA GLY A 80 3.64 19.28 4.38
C GLY A 80 2.12 19.24 4.58
N THR A 81 1.38 19.36 3.48
CA THR A 81 -0.07 19.13 3.44
C THR A 81 -0.38 18.11 2.35
N SER A 82 -1.27 17.17 2.66
CA SER A 82 -1.74 16.17 1.68
C SER A 82 -2.66 16.85 0.69
N ASN A 83 -2.17 17.12 -0.52
CA ASN A 83 -2.90 17.90 -1.53
C ASN A 83 -3.18 17.12 -2.82
N LYS A 84 -2.74 15.86 -2.97
CA LYS A 84 -2.80 15.13 -4.25
C LYS A 84 -3.57 13.81 -4.27
N LEU A 85 -4.53 13.62 -3.35
CA LEU A 85 -5.40 12.44 -3.38
C LEU A 85 -6.01 12.17 -4.77
N LYS A 86 -6.30 13.22 -5.54
CA LYS A 86 -6.91 13.12 -6.88
C LYS A 86 -5.96 12.60 -7.97
N ASP A 87 -4.65 12.84 -7.89
CA ASP A 87 -3.73 12.55 -9.00
C ASP A 87 -3.25 11.09 -9.04
N ILE A 88 -3.17 10.43 -7.89
CA ILE A 88 -2.73 9.02 -7.77
C ILE A 88 -3.88 8.05 -7.98
N MET A 89 -5.08 8.36 -7.45
CA MET A 89 -6.30 7.60 -7.75
C MET A 89 -6.50 7.44 -9.26
N ASN A 90 -6.25 8.50 -10.04
CA ASN A 90 -6.37 8.48 -11.50
C ASN A 90 -5.31 7.58 -12.18
N LYS A 91 -4.12 7.43 -11.60
CA LYS A 91 -3.01 6.65 -12.20
C LYS A 91 -3.09 5.16 -11.89
N ILE A 92 -3.48 4.79 -10.66
CA ILE A 92 -3.62 3.38 -10.26
C ILE A 92 -4.95 2.81 -10.75
N GLY A 93 -6.04 3.61 -10.67
CA GLY A 93 -7.36 3.22 -11.15
C GLY A 93 -7.39 2.87 -12.64
N ALA A 94 -6.56 3.50 -13.46
CA ALA A 94 -6.45 3.21 -14.90
C ALA A 94 -5.60 1.97 -15.24
N ALA A 95 -4.67 1.57 -14.37
CA ALA A 95 -3.79 0.43 -14.63
C ALA A 95 -4.37 -0.91 -14.16
N ALA A 96 -5.25 -0.90 -13.15
CA ALA A 96 -5.85 -2.12 -12.58
C ALA A 96 -7.15 -2.57 -13.28
N THR A 97 -7.87 -1.66 -13.93
CA THR A 97 -9.25 -1.91 -14.42
C THR A 97 -9.32 -2.71 -15.73
N ASP A 98 -8.40 -2.52 -16.67
CA ASP A 98 -8.53 -3.11 -18.02
C ASP A 98 -8.07 -4.58 -18.13
N LEU A 99 -7.15 -5.06 -17.28
CA LEU A 99 -6.62 -6.43 -17.40
C LEU A 99 -7.41 -7.48 -16.59
N LEU A 100 -8.29 -7.06 -15.67
CA LEU A 100 -8.95 -7.93 -14.68
C LEU A 100 -10.49 -7.97 -14.76
N SER A 101 -11.07 -7.32 -15.77
CA SER A 101 -12.54 -7.25 -16.00
C SER A 101 -13.17 -8.56 -16.52
N ALA A 102 -12.40 -9.65 -16.64
CA ALA A 102 -12.88 -10.94 -17.15
C ALA A 102 -13.28 -11.87 -15.99
N GLY A 103 -14.45 -11.65 -15.40
CA GLY A 103 -15.10 -12.62 -14.52
C GLY A 103 -16.55 -12.77 -14.82
N LYS A 104 -17.03 -14.01 -14.78
CA LYS A 104 -18.41 -14.33 -15.15
C LYS A 104 -19.35 -14.37 -13.95
N ASP A 105 -18.85 -14.61 -12.73
CA ASP A 105 -19.63 -14.68 -11.50
C ASP A 105 -18.91 -14.12 -10.24
N ALA A 106 -19.58 -14.20 -9.09
CA ALA A 106 -19.17 -13.62 -7.82
C ALA A 106 -17.94 -14.33 -7.22
N GLU A 107 -17.84 -15.65 -7.38
CA GLU A 107 -16.71 -16.42 -6.87
C GLU A 107 -15.42 -16.16 -7.66
N ASP A 108 -15.54 -16.06 -8.99
CA ASP A 108 -14.45 -15.62 -9.85
C ASP A 108 -14.00 -14.20 -9.46
N LYS A 109 -14.96 -13.30 -9.19
CA LYS A 109 -14.67 -11.93 -8.74
C LYS A 109 -13.95 -11.89 -7.41
N ALA A 110 -14.41 -12.64 -6.41
CA ALA A 110 -13.76 -12.71 -5.10
C ALA A 110 -12.30 -13.23 -5.21
N THR A 111 -12.06 -14.24 -6.06
CA THR A 111 -10.70 -14.73 -6.32
C THR A 111 -9.81 -13.65 -6.95
N ARG A 112 -10.34 -12.90 -7.92
CA ARG A 112 -9.60 -11.78 -8.53
C ARG A 112 -9.34 -10.64 -7.55
N ASN A 113 -10.29 -10.34 -6.66
CA ASN A 113 -10.11 -9.34 -5.61
C ASN A 113 -8.89 -9.68 -4.74
N LEU A 114 -8.73 -10.94 -4.32
CA LEU A 114 -7.54 -11.35 -3.56
C LEU A 114 -6.23 -11.27 -4.36
N ILE A 115 -6.26 -11.58 -5.66
CA ILE A 115 -5.09 -11.42 -6.54
C ILE A 115 -4.70 -9.94 -6.66
N GLN A 116 -5.69 -9.07 -6.85
CA GLN A 116 -5.48 -7.62 -6.94
C GLN A 116 -4.94 -7.08 -5.61
N ALA A 117 -5.54 -7.45 -4.48
CA ALA A 117 -5.07 -7.06 -3.16
C ALA A 117 -3.59 -7.46 -2.99
N TYR A 118 -3.24 -8.73 -3.25
CA TYR A 118 -1.85 -9.18 -3.17
C TYR A 118 -0.86 -8.37 -4.03
N ALA A 119 -1.27 -7.98 -5.25
CA ALA A 119 -0.44 -7.14 -6.12
C ALA A 119 -0.27 -5.71 -5.58
N VAL A 120 -1.33 -5.15 -4.98
CA VAL A 120 -1.30 -3.84 -4.31
C VAL A 120 -0.37 -3.89 -3.10
N GLU A 121 -0.47 -4.91 -2.24
CA GLU A 121 0.43 -5.04 -1.07
C GLU A 121 1.91 -5.02 -1.47
N ASN A 122 2.27 -5.74 -2.55
CA ASN A 122 3.66 -5.75 -3.02
C ASN A 122 4.10 -4.38 -3.60
N THR A 123 3.16 -3.62 -4.16
CA THR A 123 3.41 -2.24 -4.59
C THR A 123 3.65 -1.33 -3.38
N GLU A 124 2.90 -1.52 -2.30
CA GLU A 124 3.07 -0.81 -1.04
C GLU A 124 4.41 -1.16 -0.38
N VAL A 125 4.78 -2.44 -0.28
CA VAL A 125 6.08 -2.88 0.23
C VAL A 125 7.25 -2.20 -0.49
N ALA A 126 7.19 -2.11 -1.83
CA ALA A 126 8.20 -1.42 -2.62
C ALA A 126 8.18 0.10 -2.42
N THR A 127 6.99 0.69 -2.26
CA THR A 127 6.81 2.12 -1.97
C THR A 127 7.44 2.48 -0.63
N TYR A 128 7.22 1.67 0.39
CA TYR A 128 7.80 1.87 1.72
C TYR A 128 9.32 1.64 1.75
N GLU A 129 9.85 0.71 0.96
CA GLU A 129 11.30 0.57 0.80
C GLU A 129 11.93 1.85 0.24
N SER A 130 11.30 2.45 -0.77
CA SER A 130 11.74 3.71 -1.38
C SER A 130 11.68 4.88 -0.38
N LEU A 131 10.59 4.98 0.39
CA LEU A 131 10.43 6.01 1.43
C LEU A 131 11.48 5.85 2.53
N TYR A 132 11.70 4.62 3.00
CA TYR A 132 12.75 4.29 3.97
C TYR A 132 14.12 4.75 3.48
N ALA A 133 14.51 4.35 2.27
CA ALA A 133 15.82 4.67 1.72
C ALA A 133 16.04 6.18 1.59
N ALA A 134 15.04 6.92 1.11
CA ALA A 134 15.10 8.37 0.96
C ALA A 134 15.21 9.10 2.31
N ALA A 135 14.41 8.69 3.31
CA ALA A 135 14.44 9.27 4.65
C ALA A 135 15.76 8.96 5.37
N ASN A 136 16.23 7.71 5.28
CA ASN A 136 17.47 7.26 5.91
C ASN A 136 18.70 7.99 5.33
N ALA A 137 18.71 8.28 4.02
CA ALA A 137 19.82 8.98 3.36
C ALA A 137 20.05 10.41 3.89
N VAL A 138 19.06 11.02 4.55
CA VAL A 138 19.15 12.40 5.07
C VAL A 138 18.99 12.47 6.58
N GLY A 139 19.07 11.32 7.27
CA GLY A 139 18.98 11.25 8.73
C GLY A 139 17.57 11.44 9.31
N ASP A 140 16.52 11.38 8.48
CA ASP A 140 15.13 11.38 8.95
C ASP A 140 14.74 10.00 9.50
N THR A 141 15.26 9.71 10.69
CA THR A 141 15.05 8.43 11.38
C THR A 141 13.58 8.16 11.67
N LYS A 142 12.79 9.20 11.96
CA LYS A 142 11.36 9.05 12.26
C LYS A 142 10.56 8.58 11.05
N THR A 143 10.78 9.18 9.88
CA THR A 143 10.13 8.70 8.64
C THR A 143 10.64 7.33 8.23
N ALA A 144 11.94 7.07 8.37
CA ALA A 144 12.54 5.78 8.02
C ALA A 144 11.95 4.64 8.88
N MET A 145 11.82 4.84 10.19
CA MET A 145 11.20 3.87 11.09
C MET A 145 9.73 3.64 10.76
N LEU A 146 8.95 4.71 10.55
CA LEU A 146 7.56 4.59 10.16
C LEU A 146 7.39 3.77 8.88
N ALA A 147 8.21 4.05 7.85
CA ALA A 147 8.17 3.31 6.60
C ALA A 147 8.46 1.81 6.80
N LYS A 148 9.44 1.45 7.65
CA LYS A 148 9.76 0.05 7.94
C LYS A 148 8.68 -0.66 8.77
N GLU A 149 8.05 0.04 9.70
CA GLU A 149 6.93 -0.50 10.46
C GLU A 149 5.76 -0.84 9.54
N ILE A 150 5.35 0.09 8.68
CA ILE A 150 4.25 -0.13 7.75
C ILE A 150 4.62 -1.20 6.71
N GLN A 151 5.86 -1.20 6.19
CA GLN A 151 6.32 -2.24 5.27
C GLN A 151 6.14 -3.66 5.84
N ALA A 152 6.48 -3.86 7.12
CA ALA A 152 6.33 -5.16 7.77
C ALA A 152 4.86 -5.57 7.95
N GLU A 153 3.99 -4.59 8.18
CA GLU A 153 2.54 -4.77 8.23
C GLU A 153 2.00 -5.24 6.86
N GLU A 154 2.45 -4.65 5.75
CA GLU A 154 2.02 -5.07 4.39
C GLU A 154 2.60 -6.40 3.96
N GLU A 155 3.85 -6.70 4.31
CA GLU A 155 4.43 -8.02 4.07
C GLU A 155 3.62 -9.13 4.76
N ALA A 156 3.14 -8.85 5.99
CA ALA A 156 2.29 -9.76 6.73
C ALA A 156 0.91 -9.90 6.07
N ALA A 157 0.29 -8.79 5.65
CA ALA A 157 -0.98 -8.78 4.93
C ALA A 157 -0.89 -9.56 3.60
N ALA A 158 0.12 -9.28 2.78
CA ALA A 158 0.39 -9.96 1.52
C ALA A 158 0.48 -11.48 1.72
N LYS A 159 1.20 -11.93 2.75
CA LYS A 159 1.34 -13.36 3.06
C LYS A 159 0.00 -13.99 3.43
N LYS A 160 -0.82 -13.31 4.25
CA LYS A 160 -2.15 -13.79 4.64
C LYS A 160 -3.08 -13.86 3.42
N ILE A 161 -3.13 -12.81 2.60
CA ILE A 161 -3.95 -12.73 1.38
C ILE A 161 -3.55 -13.84 0.39
N PHE A 162 -2.26 -14.00 0.12
CA PHE A 162 -1.76 -15.00 -0.83
C PHE A 162 -2.19 -16.42 -0.43
N ALA A 163 -2.16 -16.73 0.86
CA ALA A 163 -2.58 -18.04 1.38
C ALA A 163 -4.07 -18.35 1.14
N ARG A 164 -4.90 -17.33 0.89
CA ARG A 164 -6.34 -17.45 0.64
C ARG A 164 -6.71 -17.62 -0.83
N ILE A 165 -5.85 -17.24 -1.77
CA ILE A 165 -6.11 -17.33 -3.21
C ILE A 165 -6.43 -18.77 -3.64
N SER A 166 -5.59 -19.74 -3.28
CA SER A 166 -5.76 -21.13 -3.71
C SER A 166 -7.03 -21.81 -3.13
N PRO A 167 -7.32 -21.68 -1.82
CA PRO A 167 -8.60 -22.14 -1.26
C PRO A 167 -9.81 -21.52 -1.96
N LEU A 168 -9.83 -20.20 -2.15
CA LEU A 168 -10.97 -19.50 -2.74
C LEU A 168 -11.22 -19.91 -4.19
N ALA A 169 -10.16 -20.01 -5.01
CA ALA A 169 -10.25 -20.50 -6.39
C ALA A 169 -10.80 -21.94 -6.45
N SER A 170 -10.45 -22.77 -5.48
CA SER A 170 -10.95 -24.15 -5.38
C SER A 170 -12.43 -24.22 -4.98
N VAL A 171 -12.92 -23.24 -4.20
CA VAL A 171 -14.35 -23.12 -3.88
C VAL A 171 -15.13 -22.64 -5.08
N ALA A 172 -14.62 -21.63 -5.81
CA ALA A 172 -15.27 -21.07 -7.00
C ALA A 172 -15.66 -22.15 -8.02
N ILE A 173 -14.73 -23.02 -8.40
CA ILE A 173 -15.01 -24.09 -9.36
C ILE A 173 -16.03 -25.12 -8.83
N ARG A 174 -16.03 -25.41 -7.52
CA ARG A 174 -16.98 -26.37 -6.92
C ARG A 174 -18.39 -25.81 -6.88
N VAL A 175 -18.53 -24.53 -6.54
CA VAL A 175 -19.81 -23.81 -6.54
C VAL A 175 -20.35 -23.73 -7.96
N GLY A 176 -19.52 -23.35 -8.94
CA GLY A 176 -19.91 -23.32 -10.36
C GLY A 176 -20.42 -24.68 -10.87
N ILE A 177 -19.71 -25.77 -10.55
CA ILE A 177 -20.15 -27.14 -10.91
C ILE A 177 -21.50 -27.49 -10.26
N ALA A 178 -21.68 -27.19 -8.97
CA ALA A 178 -22.91 -27.51 -8.25
C ALA A 178 -24.12 -26.74 -8.80
N GLU A 179 -23.90 -25.54 -9.33
CA GLU A 179 -24.95 -24.66 -9.87
C GLU A 179 -25.11 -24.78 -11.40
N GLY A 180 -24.37 -25.70 -12.05
CA GLY A 180 -24.44 -25.92 -13.50
C GLY A 180 -23.89 -24.74 -14.33
N ARG A 181 -23.05 -23.89 -13.74
CA ARG A 181 -22.34 -22.81 -14.44
C ARG A 181 -21.07 -23.35 -15.13
N ASN A 182 -20.75 -22.78 -16.29
CA ASN A 182 -19.65 -23.18 -17.17
C ASN A 182 -18.48 -22.19 -17.15
#